data_AF-A0A3M1BA17-F1
#
_entry.id   AF-A0A3M1BA17-F1
#
_cell.length_a   1.000
_cell.length_b   1.000
_cell.length_c   1.000
_cell.angle_alpha   90.00
_cell.angle_beta   90.00
_cell.angle_gamma   90.00
#
_symmetry.space_group_name_H-M   'P 1'
#
loop_
_entity.id
_entity.type
_entity.pdbx_description
1 polymer ?
#
loop_
_entity_poly.entity_id
_entity_poly.type
_entity_poly.pdbx_seq_one_letter_code
_entity_poly.pdbx_strand_id
1 'polypeptide(L)'
;METKFPIFCALCFFLAIGCSSSAPEEGELAKKIQKLEKELPKLRNYQKYLSKVQGYLLVASNEKERQKLRSLMELANQKLQQHQQKVFNHLKTEVQELVKAGKISQALEQLEPIPPVLLKSPYVLKIVQLRKKIKQEQFAFRYANALFPKVESYLKTRQYSIALGLLNAYSKVISSIPSSIQKKMDLFRSEIRQNLEKYNRFLAKFRSLRWYSAINPDDLYNWDLAPSSAWQQQKRTIIADATGTEERVISALSVIAKDRHGVDTIEAEEMKTYIGKLRFRIKKGSGFRFLVRLIKQNQSFTEFSITTADFPSGVWHTLRWEVEGDRVLVFSSTASFSQAKEAANSAGSIGFWLYDNSVVEFRDIELKVAELEGEEVESGGGESSQK
;
A
#
# COMPACT_ATOMS: atom_id res chain seq x y z
N MET A 1 -9.00 -30.71 -62.58
CA MET A 1 -8.26 -30.97 -61.33
C MET A 1 -9.24 -30.77 -60.18
N GLU A 2 -10.22 -31.63 -59.91
CA GLU A 2 -10.24 -33.10 -59.79
C GLU A 2 -9.07 -33.66 -58.97
N THR A 3 -9.28 -33.75 -57.66
CA THR A 3 -8.98 -34.97 -56.89
C THR A 3 -10.15 -35.24 -55.93
N LYS A 4 -10.83 -36.36 -56.21
CA LYS A 4 -11.86 -36.98 -55.38
C LYS A 4 -11.17 -37.82 -54.28
N PHE A 5 -11.74 -37.76 -53.07
CA PHE A 5 -11.99 -38.82 -52.05
C PHE A 5 -11.19 -40.16 -52.11
N PRO A 6 -10.93 -40.85 -50.96
CA PRO A 6 -12.02 -41.14 -50.02
C PRO A 6 -11.74 -41.19 -48.50
N ILE A 7 -12.76 -40.73 -47.78
CA ILE A 7 -13.27 -41.29 -46.53
C ILE A 7 -13.45 -42.81 -46.71
N PHE A 8 -12.53 -43.62 -46.19
CA PHE A 8 -12.73 -45.07 -46.00
C PHE A 8 -11.64 -45.63 -45.05
N CYS A 9 -11.86 -45.56 -43.74
CA CYS A 9 -11.09 -46.35 -42.75
C CYS A 9 -11.82 -46.55 -41.41
N ALA A 10 -13.14 -46.34 -41.35
CA ALA A 10 -13.95 -46.57 -40.14
C ALA A 10 -14.83 -47.84 -40.22
N LEU A 11 -14.60 -48.72 -41.21
CA LEU A 11 -15.50 -49.84 -41.50
C LEU A 11 -14.76 -51.11 -41.95
N CYS A 12 -13.68 -51.49 -41.26
CA CYS A 12 -12.98 -52.77 -41.49
C CYS A 12 -12.46 -53.46 -40.20
N PHE A 13 -13.03 -53.20 -39.02
CA PHE A 13 -12.73 -53.97 -37.80
C PHE A 13 -13.87 -54.92 -37.37
N PHE A 14 -14.81 -55.23 -38.26
CA PHE A 14 -15.96 -56.11 -37.98
C PHE A 14 -16.01 -57.44 -38.74
N LEU A 15 -14.93 -57.85 -39.43
CA LEU A 15 -14.87 -59.17 -40.07
C LEU A 15 -13.56 -59.89 -39.78
N ALA A 16 -13.44 -60.37 -38.54
CA ALA A 16 -12.67 -61.56 -38.20
C ALA A 16 -13.42 -62.33 -37.10
N ILE A 17 -14.67 -62.70 -37.42
CA ILE A 17 -15.36 -63.79 -36.73
C ILE A 17 -14.76 -65.08 -37.32
N GLY A 18 -13.69 -65.55 -36.68
CA GLY A 18 -13.30 -66.95 -36.74
C GLY A 18 -14.09 -67.70 -35.66
N CYS A 19 -14.86 -68.69 -36.09
CA CYS A 19 -15.69 -69.56 -35.28
C CYS A 19 -15.00 -70.08 -34.00
N SER A 20 -15.59 -69.79 -32.85
CA SER A 20 -15.79 -70.79 -31.81
C SER A 20 -17.19 -70.60 -31.25
N SER A 21 -18.07 -71.52 -31.61
CA SER A 21 -19.42 -71.67 -31.09
C SER A 21 -19.39 -71.92 -29.59
N SER A 22 -19.80 -70.93 -28.80
CA SER A 22 -20.56 -71.16 -27.58
C SER A 22 -21.54 -70.00 -27.42
N ALA A 23 -22.84 -70.32 -27.42
CA ALA A 23 -23.85 -69.40 -26.95
C ALA A 23 -23.48 -68.98 -25.51
N PRO A 24 -23.51 -67.69 -25.14
CA PRO A 24 -23.28 -67.32 -23.75
C PRO A 24 -24.42 -67.93 -22.93
N GLU A 25 -24.07 -68.79 -21.98
CA GLU A 25 -25.02 -69.40 -21.05
C GLU A 25 -25.92 -68.30 -20.46
N GLU A 26 -27.25 -68.46 -20.58
CA GLU A 26 -28.30 -67.54 -20.09
C GLU A 26 -28.22 -67.20 -18.58
N GLY A 27 -27.22 -67.68 -17.85
CA GLY A 27 -26.96 -67.37 -16.44
C GLY A 27 -25.73 -66.47 -16.17
N GLU A 28 -24.83 -66.28 -17.12
CA GLU A 28 -23.54 -65.62 -16.84
C GLU A 28 -23.68 -64.08 -16.75
N LEU A 29 -24.49 -63.47 -17.62
CA LEU A 29 -24.77 -62.03 -17.59
C LEU A 29 -25.63 -61.65 -16.37
N ALA A 30 -26.60 -62.47 -15.99
CA ALA A 30 -27.40 -62.28 -14.78
C ALA A 30 -26.53 -62.26 -13.51
N LYS A 31 -25.54 -63.17 -13.40
CA LYS A 31 -24.54 -63.15 -12.32
C LYS A 31 -23.67 -61.89 -12.35
N LYS A 32 -23.27 -61.42 -13.55
CA LYS A 32 -22.50 -60.17 -13.72
C LYS A 32 -23.32 -58.93 -13.31
N ILE A 33 -24.62 -58.89 -13.61
CA ILE A 33 -25.55 -57.82 -13.17
C ILE A 33 -25.70 -57.83 -11.65
N GLN A 34 -25.90 -59.00 -11.04
CA GLN A 34 -26.02 -59.14 -9.58
C GLN A 34 -24.74 -58.71 -8.85
N LYS A 35 -23.57 -58.92 -9.47
CA LYS A 35 -22.29 -58.41 -8.97
C LYS A 35 -22.21 -56.88 -9.05
N LEU A 36 -22.70 -56.27 -10.14
CA LEU A 36 -22.76 -54.81 -10.29
C LEU A 36 -23.70 -54.16 -9.26
N GLU A 37 -24.84 -54.79 -8.94
CA GLU A 37 -25.76 -54.33 -7.89
C GLU A 37 -25.07 -54.28 -6.52
N LYS A 38 -24.23 -55.29 -6.20
CA LYS A 38 -23.45 -55.36 -4.95
C LYS A 38 -22.24 -54.40 -4.93
N GLU A 39 -21.67 -54.06 -6.09
CA GLU A 39 -20.54 -53.12 -6.21
C GLU A 39 -20.97 -51.65 -6.04
N LEU A 40 -22.20 -51.29 -6.47
CA LEU A 40 -22.70 -49.91 -6.49
C LEU A 40 -22.65 -49.15 -5.14
N PRO A 41 -22.94 -49.77 -3.97
CA PRO A 41 -22.85 -49.10 -2.68
C PRO A 41 -21.42 -48.82 -2.22
N LYS A 42 -20.43 -49.55 -2.73
CA LYS A 42 -19.02 -49.53 -2.28
C LYS A 42 -18.08 -48.86 -3.29
N LEU A 43 -18.64 -48.14 -4.26
CA LEU A 43 -17.89 -47.58 -5.38
C LEU A 43 -16.91 -46.50 -4.97
N ARG A 44 -15.64 -46.72 -5.31
CA ARG A 44 -14.57 -45.70 -5.27
C ARG A 44 -14.29 -45.08 -6.64
N ASN A 45 -14.67 -45.75 -7.74
CA ASN A 45 -14.44 -45.28 -9.11
C ASN A 45 -15.69 -45.46 -9.97
N TYR A 46 -16.53 -44.42 -9.98
CA TYR A 46 -17.77 -44.37 -10.74
C TYR A 46 -17.57 -44.45 -12.26
N GLN A 47 -16.47 -43.91 -12.79
CA GLN A 47 -16.18 -43.98 -14.23
C GLN A 47 -15.93 -45.42 -14.69
N LYS A 48 -15.09 -46.17 -13.97
CA LYS A 48 -14.81 -47.57 -14.27
C LYS A 48 -16.08 -48.42 -14.20
N TYR A 49 -16.97 -48.12 -13.26
CA TYR A 49 -18.26 -48.80 -13.14
C TYR A 49 -19.20 -48.49 -14.30
N LEU A 50 -19.35 -47.22 -14.67
CA LEU A 50 -20.19 -46.81 -15.79
C LEU A 50 -19.72 -47.44 -17.11
N SER A 51 -18.41 -47.54 -17.35
CA SER A 51 -17.86 -48.23 -18.51
C SER A 51 -18.18 -49.74 -18.51
N LYS A 52 -18.13 -50.41 -17.34
CA LYS A 52 -18.57 -51.82 -17.23
C LYS A 52 -20.07 -51.97 -17.52
N VAL A 53 -20.90 -51.10 -16.96
CA VAL A 53 -22.36 -51.13 -17.18
C VAL A 53 -22.68 -50.90 -18.65
N GLN A 54 -22.05 -49.92 -19.30
CA GLN A 54 -22.18 -49.69 -20.75
C GLN A 54 -21.72 -50.89 -21.58
N GLY A 55 -20.59 -51.49 -21.23
CA GLY A 55 -20.09 -52.70 -21.89
C GLY A 55 -21.09 -53.84 -21.84
N TYR A 56 -21.69 -54.11 -20.68
CA TYR A 56 -22.73 -55.13 -20.54
C TYR A 56 -24.05 -54.77 -21.23
N LEU A 57 -24.36 -53.48 -21.33
CA LEU A 57 -25.56 -53.00 -22.02
C LEU A 57 -25.49 -53.29 -23.53
N LEU A 58 -24.29 -53.33 -24.12
CA LEU A 58 -24.05 -53.69 -25.52
C LEU A 58 -24.28 -55.18 -25.82
N VAL A 59 -24.07 -56.06 -24.84
CA VAL A 59 -24.16 -57.53 -25.00
C VAL A 59 -25.48 -58.10 -24.48
N ALA A 60 -26.32 -57.28 -23.83
CA ALA A 60 -27.60 -57.71 -23.28
C ALA A 60 -28.62 -58.04 -24.38
N SER A 61 -29.09 -59.29 -24.37
CA SER A 61 -29.99 -59.87 -25.37
C SER A 61 -31.48 -59.75 -24.99
N ASN A 62 -31.82 -59.64 -23.70
CA ASN A 62 -33.22 -59.47 -23.25
C ASN A 62 -33.51 -58.08 -22.63
N GLU A 63 -34.78 -57.66 -22.73
CA GLU A 63 -35.20 -56.30 -22.33
C GLU A 63 -35.17 -56.10 -20.80
N LYS A 64 -35.36 -57.19 -20.03
CA LYS A 64 -35.35 -57.16 -18.55
C LYS A 64 -33.96 -56.85 -18.01
N GLU A 65 -32.91 -57.39 -18.62
CA GLU A 65 -31.51 -57.10 -18.30
C GLU A 65 -31.10 -55.69 -18.72
N ARG A 66 -31.56 -55.25 -19.90
CA ARG A 66 -31.35 -53.86 -20.36
C ARG A 66 -31.97 -52.85 -19.42
N GLN A 67 -33.20 -53.08 -18.94
CA GLN A 67 -33.85 -52.20 -17.96
C GLN A 67 -33.07 -52.14 -16.64
N LYS A 68 -32.61 -53.28 -16.10
CA LYS A 68 -31.78 -53.30 -14.88
C LYS A 68 -30.46 -52.55 -15.06
N LEU A 69 -29.76 -52.77 -16.17
CA LEU A 69 -28.51 -52.08 -16.46
C LEU A 69 -28.71 -50.57 -16.65
N ARG A 70 -29.81 -50.13 -17.29
CA ARG A 70 -30.17 -48.71 -17.39
C ARG A 70 -30.44 -48.09 -16.02
N SER A 71 -31.19 -48.76 -15.15
CA SER A 71 -31.45 -48.29 -13.78
C SER A 71 -30.16 -48.15 -12.96
N LEU A 72 -29.26 -49.14 -13.05
CA LEU A 72 -27.94 -49.07 -12.41
C LEU A 72 -27.08 -47.93 -12.96
N MET A 73 -27.14 -47.69 -14.27
CA MET A 73 -26.43 -46.59 -14.92
C MET A 73 -26.96 -45.23 -14.45
N GLU A 74 -28.28 -45.04 -14.37
CA GLU A 74 -28.89 -43.81 -13.84
C GLU A 74 -28.51 -43.56 -12.38
N LEU A 75 -28.61 -44.58 -11.52
CA LEU A 75 -28.27 -44.45 -10.10
C LEU A 75 -26.76 -44.17 -9.91
N ALA A 76 -25.90 -44.80 -10.72
CA ALA A 76 -24.47 -44.50 -10.73
C ALA A 76 -24.18 -43.07 -11.22
N ASN A 77 -24.89 -42.59 -12.24
CA ASN A 77 -24.76 -41.23 -12.74
C ASN A 77 -25.21 -40.19 -11.71
N GLN A 78 -26.33 -40.41 -11.01
CA GLN A 78 -26.78 -39.53 -9.93
C GLN A 78 -25.75 -39.45 -8.79
N LYS A 79 -25.22 -40.59 -8.34
CA LYS A 79 -24.18 -40.63 -7.30
C LYS A 79 -22.88 -39.94 -7.77
N LEU A 80 -22.48 -40.13 -9.03
CA LEU A 80 -21.35 -39.43 -9.61
C LEU A 80 -21.56 -37.91 -9.62
N GLN A 81 -22.73 -37.43 -10.04
CA GLN A 81 -23.05 -36.00 -10.03
C GLN A 81 -23.01 -35.40 -8.63
N GLN A 82 -23.57 -36.09 -7.62
CA GLN A 82 -23.52 -35.67 -6.22
C GLN A 82 -22.07 -35.60 -5.71
N HIS A 83 -21.26 -36.61 -6.03
CA HIS A 83 -19.85 -36.65 -5.64
C HIS A 83 -19.06 -35.51 -6.31
N GLN A 84 -19.24 -35.30 -7.62
CA GLN A 84 -18.65 -34.18 -8.36
C GLN A 84 -19.03 -32.82 -7.75
N GLN A 85 -20.29 -32.62 -7.42
CA GLN A 85 -20.75 -31.36 -6.83
C GLN A 85 -20.13 -31.13 -5.46
N LYS A 86 -19.98 -32.17 -4.61
CA LYS A 86 -19.30 -32.07 -3.32
C LYS A 86 -17.82 -31.71 -3.47
N VAL A 87 -17.10 -32.40 -4.36
CA VAL A 87 -15.68 -32.14 -4.62
C VAL A 87 -15.48 -30.72 -5.16
N PHE A 88 -16.32 -30.29 -6.10
CA PHE A 88 -16.26 -28.93 -6.63
C PHE A 88 -16.56 -27.86 -5.56
N ASN A 89 -17.55 -28.09 -4.70
CA ASN A 89 -17.88 -27.15 -3.62
C ASN A 89 -16.73 -27.02 -2.62
N HIS A 90 -16.10 -28.14 -2.26
CA HIS A 90 -14.94 -28.13 -1.36
C HIS A 90 -13.77 -27.34 -1.95
N LEU A 91 -13.38 -27.66 -3.19
CA LEU A 91 -12.33 -26.94 -3.92
C LEU A 91 -12.65 -25.44 -4.03
N LYS A 92 -13.90 -25.10 -4.37
CA LYS A 92 -14.35 -23.71 -4.46
C LYS A 92 -14.18 -22.97 -3.13
N THR A 93 -14.53 -23.59 -2.02
CA THR A 93 -14.39 -23.00 -0.68
C THR A 93 -12.93 -22.75 -0.33
N GLU A 94 -12.06 -23.75 -0.47
CA GLU A 94 -10.63 -23.63 -0.16
C GLU A 94 -9.98 -22.50 -0.97
N VAL A 95 -10.26 -22.45 -2.27
CA VAL A 95 -9.76 -21.42 -3.16
C VAL A 95 -10.28 -20.03 -2.76
N GLN A 96 -11.55 -19.92 -2.37
CA GLN A 96 -12.12 -18.65 -1.90
C GLN A 96 -11.49 -18.18 -0.57
N GLU A 97 -11.13 -19.09 0.32
CA GLU A 97 -10.42 -18.75 1.56
C GLU A 97 -9.00 -18.26 1.28
N LEU A 98 -8.27 -18.92 0.37
CA LEU A 98 -6.95 -18.47 -0.05
C LEU A 98 -6.99 -17.07 -0.68
N VAL A 99 -7.98 -16.80 -1.52
CA VAL A 99 -8.20 -15.49 -2.14
C VAL A 99 -8.51 -14.42 -1.08
N LYS A 100 -9.39 -14.72 -0.11
CA LYS A 100 -9.68 -13.80 1.02
C LYS A 100 -8.44 -13.48 1.83
N ALA A 101 -7.55 -14.46 2.01
CA ALA A 101 -6.26 -14.31 2.68
C ALA A 101 -5.18 -13.63 1.82
N GLY A 102 -5.50 -13.22 0.57
CA GLY A 102 -4.55 -12.60 -0.35
C GLY A 102 -3.53 -13.58 -0.97
N LYS A 103 -3.67 -14.88 -0.74
CA LYS A 103 -2.77 -15.94 -1.24
C LYS A 103 -3.13 -16.35 -2.68
N ILE A 104 -3.08 -15.39 -3.60
CA ILE A 104 -3.58 -15.56 -4.98
C ILE A 104 -2.82 -16.63 -5.77
N SER A 105 -1.50 -16.70 -5.66
CA SER A 105 -0.70 -17.72 -6.36
C SER A 105 -1.10 -19.13 -5.92
N GLN A 106 -1.21 -19.36 -4.61
CA GLN A 106 -1.66 -20.64 -4.06
C GLN A 106 -3.08 -20.98 -4.51
N ALA A 107 -3.98 -20.00 -4.56
CA ALA A 107 -5.34 -20.21 -5.05
C ALA A 107 -5.37 -20.65 -6.54
N LEU A 108 -4.46 -20.12 -7.36
CA LEU A 108 -4.33 -20.52 -8.77
C LEU A 108 -3.68 -21.89 -8.92
N GLU A 109 -2.65 -22.20 -8.12
CA GLU A 109 -1.99 -23.50 -8.06
C GLU A 109 -2.98 -24.61 -7.65
N GLN A 110 -3.85 -24.36 -6.67
CA GLN A 110 -4.91 -25.30 -6.27
C GLN A 110 -5.91 -25.58 -7.40
N LEU A 111 -6.12 -24.61 -8.29
CA LEU A 111 -6.99 -24.79 -9.43
C LEU A 111 -6.28 -25.41 -10.63
N GLU A 112 -4.94 -25.44 -10.68
CA GLU A 112 -4.14 -25.89 -11.83
C GLU A 112 -4.37 -27.38 -12.19
N PRO A 113 -4.25 -28.32 -11.24
CA PRO A 113 -4.70 -29.69 -11.47
C PRO A 113 -6.22 -29.76 -11.34
N ILE A 114 -6.91 -30.02 -12.45
CA ILE A 114 -8.34 -30.32 -12.39
C ILE A 114 -8.49 -31.71 -11.78
N PRO A 115 -9.20 -31.88 -10.65
CA PRO A 115 -9.43 -33.20 -10.06
C PRO A 115 -10.01 -34.15 -11.11
N PRO A 116 -9.53 -35.41 -11.23
CA PRO A 116 -9.95 -36.31 -12.31
C PRO A 116 -11.47 -36.49 -12.42
N VAL A 117 -12.16 -36.43 -11.28
CA VAL A 117 -13.62 -36.53 -11.20
C VAL A 117 -14.35 -35.33 -11.85
N LEU A 118 -13.68 -34.18 -12.00
CA LEU A 118 -14.21 -32.92 -12.53
C LEU A 118 -13.79 -32.63 -13.99
N LEU A 119 -13.07 -33.54 -14.66
CA LEU A 119 -12.58 -33.35 -16.05
C LEU A 119 -13.68 -33.31 -17.12
N LYS A 120 -14.95 -33.49 -16.75
CA LYS A 120 -16.08 -33.43 -17.68
C LYS A 120 -16.92 -32.17 -17.47
N SER A 121 -17.61 -31.76 -18.54
CA SER A 121 -18.63 -30.71 -18.47
C SER A 121 -19.70 -31.07 -17.41
N PRO A 122 -20.19 -30.10 -16.61
CA PRO A 122 -19.96 -28.66 -16.68
C PRO A 122 -18.80 -28.14 -15.81
N TYR A 123 -18.11 -28.99 -15.05
CA TYR A 123 -17.20 -28.55 -13.99
C TYR A 123 -15.88 -27.96 -14.50
N VAL A 124 -15.38 -28.45 -15.65
CA VAL A 124 -14.22 -27.82 -16.33
C VAL A 124 -14.48 -26.35 -16.62
N LEU A 125 -15.65 -26.01 -17.16
CA LEU A 125 -16.03 -24.62 -17.45
C LEU A 125 -16.15 -23.79 -16.18
N LYS A 126 -16.75 -24.34 -15.11
CA LYS A 126 -16.82 -23.67 -13.81
C LYS A 126 -15.44 -23.37 -13.23
N ILE A 127 -14.48 -24.29 -13.35
CA ILE A 127 -13.09 -24.11 -12.91
C ILE A 127 -12.40 -23.02 -13.75
N VAL A 128 -12.56 -23.02 -15.07
CA VAL A 128 -12.01 -21.97 -15.95
C VAL A 128 -12.56 -20.59 -15.58
N GLN A 129 -13.85 -20.48 -15.30
CA GLN A 129 -14.47 -19.22 -14.85
C GLN A 129 -13.93 -18.76 -13.49
N LEU A 130 -13.76 -19.69 -12.53
CA LEU A 130 -13.11 -19.42 -11.24
C LEU A 130 -11.69 -18.89 -11.42
N ARG A 131 -10.86 -19.53 -12.26
CA ARG A 131 -9.50 -19.06 -12.57
C ARG A 131 -9.51 -17.66 -13.18
N LYS A 132 -10.40 -17.38 -14.12
CA LYS A 132 -10.52 -16.04 -14.75
C LYS A 132 -10.83 -14.97 -13.70
N LYS A 133 -11.76 -15.24 -12.79
CA LYS A 133 -12.12 -14.33 -11.69
C LYS A 133 -10.92 -14.06 -10.78
N ILE A 134 -10.20 -15.11 -10.37
CA ILE A 134 -9.03 -14.97 -9.48
C ILE A 134 -7.90 -14.17 -10.16
N LYS A 135 -7.68 -14.37 -11.46
CA LYS A 135 -6.70 -13.55 -12.22
C LYS A 135 -7.10 -12.07 -12.27
N GLN A 136 -8.40 -11.76 -12.36
CA GLN A 136 -8.88 -10.37 -12.26
C GLN A 136 -8.62 -9.79 -10.86
N GLU A 137 -8.89 -10.57 -9.81
CA GLU A 137 -8.62 -10.15 -8.43
C GLU A 137 -7.11 -10.00 -8.16
N GLN A 138 -6.24 -10.79 -8.80
CA GLN A 138 -4.78 -10.65 -8.71
C GLN A 138 -4.32 -9.24 -9.08
N PHE A 139 -4.92 -8.65 -10.11
CA PHE A 139 -4.61 -7.29 -10.53
C PHE A 139 -4.98 -6.28 -9.44
N ALA A 140 -6.16 -6.43 -8.83
CA ALA A 140 -6.61 -5.58 -7.73
C ALA A 140 -5.67 -5.66 -6.52
N PHE A 141 -5.24 -6.87 -6.13
CA PHE A 141 -4.28 -7.07 -5.03
C PHE A 141 -2.90 -6.47 -5.33
N ARG A 142 -2.35 -6.71 -6.52
CA ARG A 142 -1.05 -6.13 -6.92
C ARG A 142 -1.06 -4.61 -6.82
N TYR A 143 -2.12 -3.99 -7.34
CA TYR A 143 -2.22 -2.55 -7.34
C TYR A 143 -2.48 -2.00 -5.92
N ALA A 144 -3.30 -2.67 -5.11
CA ALA A 144 -3.51 -2.30 -3.71
C ALA A 144 -2.22 -2.38 -2.88
N ASN A 145 -1.38 -3.41 -3.10
CA ASN A 145 -0.09 -3.55 -2.42
C ASN A 145 0.89 -2.43 -2.77
N ALA A 146 0.81 -1.86 -3.97
CA ALA A 146 1.58 -0.68 -4.35
C ALA A 146 0.94 0.63 -3.84
N LEU A 147 -0.39 0.66 -3.71
CA LEU A 147 -1.18 1.82 -3.30
C LEU A 147 -1.05 2.13 -1.81
N PHE A 148 -1.27 1.12 -0.95
CA PHE A 148 -1.38 1.34 0.49
C PHE A 148 -0.12 1.94 1.13
N PRO A 149 1.11 1.51 0.77
CA PRO A 149 2.32 2.17 1.29
C PRO A 149 2.41 3.65 0.90
N LYS A 150 1.93 4.03 -0.30
CA LYS A 150 1.89 5.44 -0.72
C LYS A 150 0.86 6.24 0.08
N VAL A 151 -0.32 5.65 0.33
CA VAL A 151 -1.35 6.27 1.18
C VAL A 151 -0.83 6.48 2.60
N GLU A 152 -0.15 5.49 3.17
CA GLU A 152 0.50 5.59 4.49
C GLU A 152 1.58 6.68 4.51
N SER A 153 2.40 6.79 3.46
CA SER A 153 3.39 7.88 3.33
C SER A 153 2.73 9.27 3.27
N TYR A 154 1.62 9.40 2.54
CA TYR A 154 0.86 10.66 2.50
C TYR A 154 0.17 10.99 3.83
N LEU A 155 -0.25 9.98 4.60
CA LEU A 155 -0.76 10.16 5.96
C LEU A 155 0.33 10.73 6.89
N LYS A 156 1.55 10.15 6.85
CA LYS A 156 2.70 10.62 7.66
C LYS A 156 3.08 12.06 7.33
N THR A 157 3.08 12.40 6.05
CA THR A 157 3.40 13.74 5.55
C THR A 157 2.21 14.71 5.56
N ARG A 158 1.08 14.30 6.16
CA ARG A 158 -0.18 15.07 6.28
C ARG A 158 -0.76 15.56 4.96
N GLN A 159 -0.43 14.89 3.85
CA GLN A 159 -0.97 15.15 2.51
C GLN A 159 -2.33 14.47 2.30
N TYR A 160 -3.28 14.71 3.20
CA TYR A 160 -4.55 14.00 3.27
C TYR A 160 -5.39 14.06 1.99
N SER A 161 -5.43 15.21 1.30
CA SER A 161 -6.17 15.36 0.05
C SER A 161 -5.60 14.49 -1.07
N ILE A 162 -4.27 14.35 -1.15
CA ILE A 162 -3.61 13.49 -2.14
C ILE A 162 -3.89 12.02 -1.81
N ALA A 163 -3.78 11.63 -0.53
CA ALA A 163 -4.12 10.28 -0.07
C ALA A 163 -5.56 9.89 -0.44
N LEU A 164 -6.52 10.77 -0.18
CA LEU A 164 -7.93 10.55 -0.50
C LEU A 164 -8.15 10.46 -2.02
N GLY A 165 -7.52 11.36 -2.79
CA GLY A 165 -7.58 11.36 -4.25
C GLY A 165 -7.06 10.05 -4.84
N LEU A 166 -5.97 9.52 -4.29
CA LEU A 166 -5.35 8.27 -4.70
C LEU A 166 -6.27 7.06 -4.44
N LEU A 167 -6.90 6.98 -3.27
CA LEU A 167 -7.89 5.93 -2.96
C LEU A 167 -9.13 6.02 -3.87
N ASN A 168 -9.58 7.23 -4.19
CA ASN A 168 -10.71 7.43 -5.09
C ASN A 168 -10.37 7.05 -6.54
N ALA A 169 -9.15 7.35 -7.00
CA ALA A 169 -8.67 6.92 -8.31
C ALA A 169 -8.63 5.40 -8.43
N TYR A 170 -8.15 4.70 -7.38
CA TYR A 170 -8.16 3.24 -7.34
C TYR A 170 -9.55 2.65 -7.55
N SER A 171 -10.57 3.19 -6.85
CA SER A 171 -11.95 2.74 -7.00
C SER A 171 -12.54 2.96 -8.39
N LYS A 172 -11.94 3.83 -9.22
CA LYS A 172 -12.37 4.04 -10.61
C LYS A 172 -11.67 3.10 -11.60
N VAL A 173 -10.44 2.67 -11.30
CA VAL A 173 -9.63 1.82 -12.19
C VAL A 173 -9.98 0.34 -12.02
N ILE A 174 -10.34 -0.09 -10.81
CA ILE A 174 -10.64 -1.48 -10.51
C ILE A 174 -12.14 -1.74 -10.59
N SER A 175 -12.56 -2.57 -11.55
CA SER A 175 -13.98 -2.90 -11.79
C SER A 175 -14.60 -3.79 -10.72
N SER A 176 -13.81 -4.53 -9.95
CA SER A 176 -14.26 -5.34 -8.83
C SER A 176 -13.19 -5.39 -7.74
N ILE A 177 -13.47 -4.79 -6.60
CA ILE A 177 -12.55 -4.72 -5.47
C ILE A 177 -12.87 -5.87 -4.50
N PRO A 178 -11.91 -6.75 -4.20
CA PRO A 178 -12.04 -7.76 -3.16
C PRO A 178 -12.45 -7.13 -1.81
N SER A 179 -13.33 -7.80 -1.07
CA SER A 179 -13.89 -7.25 0.18
C SER A 179 -12.83 -6.95 1.25
N SER A 180 -11.72 -7.69 1.28
CA SER A 180 -10.59 -7.43 2.18
C SER A 180 -9.88 -6.10 1.84
N ILE A 181 -9.66 -5.83 0.56
CA ILE A 181 -9.08 -4.56 0.08
C ILE A 181 -10.05 -3.41 0.35
N GLN A 182 -11.33 -3.60 0.04
CA GLN A 182 -12.37 -2.60 0.27
C GLN A 182 -12.43 -2.17 1.75
N LYS A 183 -12.43 -3.14 2.69
CA LYS A 183 -12.39 -2.86 4.13
C LYS A 183 -11.16 -2.03 4.52
N LYS A 184 -9.97 -2.39 4.01
CA LYS A 184 -8.73 -1.64 4.29
C LYS A 184 -8.78 -0.22 3.70
N MET A 185 -9.33 -0.04 2.50
CA MET A 185 -9.55 1.27 1.90
C MET A 185 -10.52 2.13 2.73
N ASP A 186 -11.61 1.55 3.22
CA ASP A 186 -12.61 2.28 3.99
C ASP A 186 -12.06 2.70 5.36
N LEU A 187 -11.22 1.87 6.00
CA LEU A 187 -10.44 2.26 7.18
C LEU A 187 -9.55 3.47 6.88
N PHE A 188 -8.75 3.44 5.81
CA PHE A 188 -7.93 4.59 5.42
C PHE A 188 -8.76 5.83 5.13
N ARG A 189 -9.89 5.70 4.42
CA ARG A 189 -10.77 6.85 4.14
C ARG A 189 -11.30 7.49 5.41
N SER A 190 -11.72 6.66 6.38
CA SER A 190 -12.20 7.13 7.67
C SER A 190 -11.10 7.89 8.41
N GLU A 191 -9.91 7.29 8.53
CA GLU A 191 -8.74 7.89 9.16
C GLU A 191 -8.33 9.20 8.47
N ILE A 192 -8.23 9.22 7.14
CA ILE A 192 -7.88 10.41 6.35
C ILE A 192 -8.89 11.52 6.58
N ARG A 193 -10.21 11.23 6.59
CA ARG A 193 -11.25 12.26 6.80
C ARG A 193 -11.16 12.87 8.20
N GLN A 194 -11.05 12.02 9.23
CA GLN A 194 -10.91 12.49 10.61
C GLN A 194 -9.66 13.34 10.78
N ASN A 195 -8.52 12.90 10.23
CA ASN A 195 -7.27 13.63 10.30
C ASN A 195 -7.31 14.92 9.47
N LEU A 196 -7.96 14.92 8.31
CA LEU A 196 -8.14 16.13 7.49
C LEU A 196 -9.00 17.18 8.20
N GLU A 197 -10.07 16.77 8.89
CA GLU A 197 -10.89 17.70 9.68
C GLU A 197 -10.14 18.30 10.87
N LYS A 198 -9.42 17.45 11.62
CA LYS A 198 -8.52 17.92 12.70
C LYS A 198 -7.47 18.87 12.14
N TYR A 199 -6.87 18.52 11.01
CA TYR A 199 -5.84 19.31 10.36
C TYR A 199 -6.36 20.64 9.82
N ASN A 200 -7.56 20.68 9.22
CA ASN A 200 -8.16 21.94 8.77
C ASN A 200 -8.45 22.89 9.94
N ARG A 201 -8.93 22.35 11.08
CA ARG A 201 -9.09 23.13 12.32
C ARG A 201 -7.76 23.64 12.85
N PHE A 202 -6.75 22.78 12.87
CA PHE A 202 -5.38 23.16 13.21
C PHE A 202 -4.87 24.28 12.30
N LEU A 203 -4.99 24.15 10.98
CA LEU A 203 -4.56 25.17 10.01
C LEU A 203 -5.27 26.50 10.22
N ALA A 204 -6.57 26.48 10.54
CA ALA A 204 -7.31 27.70 10.86
C ALA A 204 -6.72 28.42 12.08
N LYS A 205 -6.49 27.69 13.19
CA LYS A 205 -5.82 28.23 14.40
C LYS A 205 -4.39 28.68 14.13
N PHE A 206 -3.64 27.87 13.37
CA PHE A 206 -2.24 28.11 13.07
C PHE A 206 -2.04 29.37 12.22
N ARG A 207 -2.97 29.66 11.31
CA ARG A 207 -2.98 30.92 10.55
C ARG A 207 -3.15 32.15 11.44
N SER A 208 -3.93 32.06 12.53
CA SER A 208 -4.11 33.14 13.50
C SER A 208 -2.96 33.31 14.49
N LEU A 209 -2.02 32.36 14.58
CA LEU A 209 -0.88 32.50 15.49
C LEU A 209 -0.02 33.70 15.15
N ARG A 210 0.57 34.28 16.19
CA ARG A 210 1.52 35.39 16.11
C ARG A 210 2.85 34.94 15.50
N TRP A 211 3.51 35.84 14.78
CA TRP A 211 4.92 35.71 14.42
C TRP A 211 5.83 36.11 15.59
N TYR A 212 6.82 35.28 15.88
CA TYR A 212 7.88 35.54 16.85
C TYR A 212 9.17 35.89 16.10
N SER A 213 9.86 36.94 16.56
CA SER A 213 11.18 37.28 16.04
C SER A 213 12.20 36.29 16.60
N ALA A 214 12.97 35.65 15.72
CA ALA A 214 14.10 34.82 16.12
C ALA A 214 15.38 35.65 16.36
N ILE A 215 15.35 36.96 16.07
CA ILE A 215 16.46 37.88 16.31
C ILE A 215 16.09 38.79 17.48
N ASN A 216 16.93 38.81 18.52
CA ASN A 216 16.85 39.81 19.58
C ASN A 216 17.42 41.14 19.06
N PRO A 217 16.81 42.32 19.28
CA PRO A 217 17.30 43.58 18.72
C PRO A 217 18.71 43.97 19.19
N ASP A 218 19.08 43.56 20.40
CA ASP A 218 20.26 44.06 21.09
C ASP A 218 21.47 43.12 20.97
N ASP A 219 21.25 41.81 20.87
CA ASP A 219 22.31 40.80 20.80
C ASP A 219 21.89 39.52 20.05
N LEU A 220 22.80 38.54 20.03
CA LEU A 220 22.58 37.20 19.47
C LEU A 220 22.30 36.14 20.55
N TYR A 221 21.82 36.52 21.74
CA TYR A 221 21.59 35.58 22.86
C TYR A 221 20.72 34.37 22.48
N ASN A 222 19.79 34.56 21.55
CA ASN A 222 18.90 33.50 21.08
C ASN A 222 19.62 32.41 20.25
N TRP A 223 20.88 32.59 19.87
CA TRP A 223 21.60 31.73 18.93
C TRP A 223 22.89 31.18 19.55
N ASP A 224 23.11 29.89 19.36
CA ASP A 224 24.41 29.27 19.60
C ASP A 224 25.26 29.45 18.34
N LEU A 225 26.45 30.02 18.50
CA LEU A 225 27.31 30.48 17.40
C LEU A 225 28.68 29.80 17.47
N ALA A 226 29.13 29.21 16.36
CA ALA A 226 30.45 28.61 16.25
C ALA A 226 31.10 28.97 14.90
N PRO A 227 32.36 29.43 14.87
CA PRO A 227 33.01 30.15 15.96
C PRO A 227 32.30 31.49 16.20
N SER A 228 32.19 31.95 17.45
CA SER A 228 31.46 33.18 17.78
C SER A 228 32.00 34.44 17.07
N SER A 229 33.30 34.48 16.76
CA SER A 229 33.96 35.58 16.04
C SER A 229 33.46 35.77 14.61
N ALA A 230 32.91 34.74 13.98
CA ALA A 230 32.38 34.79 12.61
C ALA A 230 30.99 35.42 12.53
N TRP A 231 30.34 35.71 13.66
CA TRP A 231 28.97 36.19 13.72
C TRP A 231 28.89 37.55 14.40
N GLN A 232 28.33 38.52 13.70
CA GLN A 232 28.15 39.88 14.20
C GLN A 232 26.69 40.31 14.03
N GLN A 233 26.24 41.23 14.88
CA GLN A 233 24.92 41.84 14.76
C GLN A 233 25.02 43.34 14.54
N GLN A 234 24.28 43.84 13.56
CA GLN A 234 24.05 45.27 13.34
C GLN A 234 22.55 45.52 13.33
N LYS A 235 22.03 46.05 14.44
CA LYS A 235 20.58 46.18 14.68
C LYS A 235 19.92 44.79 14.52
N ARG A 236 18.91 44.65 13.67
CA ARG A 236 18.22 43.35 13.42
C ARG A 236 18.81 42.55 12.26
N THR A 237 20.07 42.80 11.90
CA THR A 237 20.76 42.06 10.83
C THR A 237 21.92 41.28 11.42
N ILE A 238 21.89 39.96 11.25
CA ILE A 238 23.00 39.07 11.55
C ILE A 238 23.91 39.04 10.34
N ILE A 239 25.21 39.25 10.55
CA ILE A 239 26.25 39.17 9.54
C ILE A 239 27.12 37.98 9.89
N ALA A 240 27.23 37.04 8.97
CA ALA A 240 28.04 35.85 9.12
C ALA A 240 29.19 35.88 8.11
N ASP A 241 30.43 35.70 8.57
CA ASP A 241 31.63 35.78 7.76
C ASP A 241 32.48 34.51 7.92
N ALA A 242 32.56 33.72 6.86
CA ALA A 242 33.37 32.51 6.78
C ALA A 242 34.68 32.72 5.99
N THR A 243 35.15 33.96 5.83
CA THR A 243 36.44 34.22 5.18
C THR A 243 37.61 33.97 6.14
N GLY A 244 38.59 33.20 5.66
CA GLY A 244 39.84 32.95 6.40
C GLY A 244 39.70 32.09 7.66
N THR A 245 38.56 31.40 7.85
CA THR A 245 38.35 30.45 8.95
C THR A 245 38.53 29.02 8.49
N GLU A 246 39.31 28.24 9.24
CA GLU A 246 39.45 26.80 9.06
C GLU A 246 38.32 26.00 9.74
N GLU A 247 37.61 26.64 10.67
CA GLU A 247 36.47 26.05 11.38
C GLU A 247 35.17 26.23 10.61
N ARG A 248 34.23 25.29 10.84
CA ARG A 248 32.87 25.37 10.30
C ARG A 248 32.11 26.52 10.96
N VAL A 249 31.70 27.50 10.16
CA VAL A 249 30.84 28.59 10.61
C VAL A 249 29.39 28.12 10.62
N ILE A 250 28.90 27.73 11.80
CA ILE A 250 27.56 27.22 12.03
C ILE A 250 26.87 27.97 13.17
N SER A 251 25.58 28.21 13.01
CA SER A 251 24.72 28.71 14.07
C SER A 251 23.45 27.88 14.19
N ALA A 252 22.92 27.82 15.41
CA ALA A 252 21.68 27.13 15.73
C ALA A 252 20.82 28.01 16.64
N LEU A 253 19.55 28.16 16.30
CA LEU A 253 18.61 28.86 17.18
C LEU A 253 18.44 28.06 18.47
N SER A 254 18.46 28.72 19.61
CA SER A 254 18.37 28.09 20.94
C SER A 254 17.01 28.33 21.55
N VAL A 255 16.64 29.61 21.65
CA VAL A 255 15.40 30.04 22.29
C VAL A 255 14.73 31.15 21.49
N ILE A 256 13.41 31.22 21.58
CA ILE A 256 12.61 32.29 20.97
C ILE A 256 11.83 32.98 22.07
N ALA A 257 12.10 34.27 22.29
CA ALA A 257 11.35 35.06 23.27
C ALA A 257 9.89 35.26 22.82
N LYS A 258 8.93 34.93 23.70
CA LYS A 258 7.50 35.18 23.47
C LYS A 258 7.09 36.62 23.80
N ASP A 259 7.77 37.22 24.77
CA ASP A 259 7.56 38.60 25.20
C ASP A 259 8.78 39.49 24.90
N ARG A 260 8.69 40.78 25.26
CA ARG A 260 9.78 41.75 25.05
C ARG A 260 10.88 41.65 26.12
N HIS A 261 10.63 40.94 27.20
CA HIS A 261 11.52 40.85 28.36
C HIS A 261 12.35 39.56 28.36
N GLY A 262 12.05 38.62 27.45
CA GLY A 262 12.73 37.33 27.34
C GLY A 262 12.44 36.38 28.51
N VAL A 263 11.38 36.62 29.27
CA VAL A 263 11.05 35.83 30.47
C VAL A 263 10.34 34.54 30.07
N ASP A 264 9.40 34.63 29.15
CA ASP A 264 8.77 33.46 28.51
C ASP A 264 9.44 33.15 27.16
N THR A 265 9.87 31.90 26.98
CA THR A 265 10.62 31.47 25.81
C THR A 265 10.08 30.15 25.24
N ILE A 266 10.33 29.93 23.95
CA ILE A 266 10.14 28.63 23.28
C ILE A 266 11.52 28.02 23.09
N GLU A 267 11.70 26.78 23.54
CA GLU A 267 12.89 26.00 23.20
C GLU A 267 12.86 25.60 21.73
N ALA A 268 13.84 26.07 20.96
CA ALA A 268 13.83 25.89 19.51
C ALA A 268 13.97 24.42 19.09
N GLU A 269 14.65 23.59 19.89
CA GLU A 269 14.79 22.15 19.62
C GLU A 269 13.48 21.37 19.82
N GLU A 270 12.54 21.88 20.61
CA GLU A 270 11.25 21.22 20.84
C GLU A 270 10.23 21.51 19.72
N MET A 271 10.53 22.43 18.80
CA MET A 271 9.61 22.84 17.76
C MET A 271 9.23 21.68 16.83
N LYS A 272 7.92 21.36 16.80
CA LYS A 272 7.36 20.25 16.01
C LYS A 272 6.68 20.66 14.71
N THR A 273 5.98 21.78 14.70
CA THR A 273 5.27 22.27 13.51
C THR A 273 5.41 23.77 13.49
N TYR A 274 5.99 24.29 12.42
CA TYR A 274 6.27 25.71 12.32
C TYR A 274 6.36 26.17 10.86
N ILE A 275 6.05 27.45 10.66
CA ILE A 275 6.37 28.15 9.43
C ILE A 275 7.38 29.22 9.80
N GLY A 276 8.42 29.32 9.00
CA GLY A 276 9.33 30.44 9.12
C GLY A 276 9.48 31.20 7.82
N LYS A 277 9.97 32.42 7.97
CA LYS A 277 10.43 33.25 6.88
C LYS A 277 11.68 33.99 7.33
N LEU A 278 12.54 34.28 6.38
CA LEU A 278 13.71 35.12 6.59
C LEU A 278 14.01 35.89 5.32
N ARG A 279 14.79 36.96 5.47
CA ARG A 279 15.46 37.62 4.36
C ARG A 279 16.96 37.39 4.50
N PHE A 280 17.61 37.12 3.38
CA PHE A 280 19.05 36.95 3.34
C PHE A 280 19.66 37.69 2.15
N ARG A 281 20.96 37.97 2.24
CA ARG A 281 21.75 38.53 1.16
C ARG A 281 23.13 37.90 1.16
N ILE A 282 23.50 37.24 0.07
CA ILE A 282 24.86 36.71 -0.13
C ILE A 282 25.74 37.88 -0.58
N LYS A 283 26.70 38.28 0.26
CA LYS A 283 27.63 39.38 -0.05
C LYS A 283 28.84 38.90 -0.82
N LYS A 284 29.35 37.72 -0.47
CA LYS A 284 30.55 37.12 -1.05
C LYS A 284 30.46 35.59 -0.94
N GLY A 285 31.17 34.88 -1.83
CA GLY A 285 31.31 33.43 -1.80
C GLY A 285 30.11 32.67 -2.35
N SER A 286 29.99 31.41 -1.93
CA SER A 286 29.06 30.44 -2.51
C SER A 286 27.68 30.42 -1.83
N GLY A 287 27.54 30.99 -0.62
CA GLY A 287 26.27 31.09 0.10
C GLY A 287 26.28 30.32 1.43
N PHE A 288 25.20 29.59 1.72
CA PHE A 288 25.05 28.83 2.97
C PHE A 288 24.16 27.59 2.82
N ARG A 289 24.23 26.70 3.80
CA ARG A 289 23.27 25.61 4.04
C ARG A 289 22.26 26.07 5.08
N PHE A 290 20.98 25.96 4.75
CA PHE A 290 19.89 26.15 5.70
C PHE A 290 19.56 24.82 6.37
N LEU A 291 19.60 24.80 7.70
CA LEU A 291 19.39 23.60 8.51
C LEU A 291 18.01 23.69 9.16
N VAL A 292 17.24 22.62 9.05
CA VAL A 292 15.89 22.51 9.62
C VAL A 292 15.81 21.21 10.42
N ARG A 293 15.08 21.23 11.55
CA ARG A 293 15.04 20.11 12.51
C ARG A 293 16.42 19.76 13.05
N LEU A 294 17.22 20.77 13.34
CA LEU A 294 18.55 20.61 13.89
C LEU A 294 18.48 20.18 15.36
N ILE A 295 19.09 19.05 15.70
CA ILE A 295 19.41 18.63 17.07
C ILE A 295 20.90 18.85 17.28
N LYS A 296 21.26 19.84 18.11
CA LYS A 296 22.66 20.28 18.26
C LYS A 296 23.56 19.17 18.78
N GLN A 297 23.12 18.42 19.79
CA GLN A 297 23.91 17.38 20.45
C GLN A 297 24.40 16.29 19.48
N ASN A 298 23.55 15.88 18.54
CA ASN A 298 23.84 14.80 17.60
C ASN A 298 24.21 15.30 16.20
N GLN A 299 24.21 16.62 15.97
CA GLN A 299 24.38 17.24 14.66
C GLN A 299 23.49 16.61 13.56
N SER A 300 22.27 16.21 13.94
CA SER A 300 21.29 15.63 13.02
C SER A 300 20.37 16.73 12.51
N PHE A 301 20.21 16.85 11.20
CA PHE A 301 19.40 17.89 10.58
C PHE A 301 18.97 17.53 9.15
N THR A 302 17.97 18.28 8.66
CA THR A 302 17.60 18.30 7.24
C THR A 302 18.19 19.56 6.60
N GLU A 303 19.07 19.41 5.63
CA GLU A 303 19.77 20.55 5.00
C GLU A 303 19.19 20.95 3.64
N PHE A 304 19.29 22.24 3.32
CA PHE A 304 18.97 22.83 2.02
C PHE A 304 20.10 23.76 1.59
N SER A 305 20.65 23.55 0.40
CA SER A 305 21.73 24.38 -0.16
C SER A 305 21.16 25.67 -0.76
N ILE A 306 21.59 26.82 -0.24
CA ILE A 306 21.21 28.15 -0.71
C ILE A 306 22.46 28.79 -1.31
N THR A 307 22.54 28.78 -2.64
CA THR A 307 23.76 29.15 -3.36
C THR A 307 23.57 30.33 -4.30
N THR A 308 24.67 30.93 -4.73
CA THR A 308 24.67 32.01 -5.72
C THR A 308 24.19 31.60 -7.10
N ALA A 309 24.12 30.29 -7.39
CA ALA A 309 23.54 29.79 -8.63
C ALA A 309 22.03 30.06 -8.71
N ASP A 310 21.33 29.91 -7.59
CA ASP A 310 19.88 30.15 -7.49
C ASP A 310 19.56 31.57 -6.99
N PHE A 311 20.48 32.17 -6.23
CA PHE A 311 20.27 33.44 -5.53
C PHE A 311 21.41 34.43 -5.79
N PRO A 312 21.27 35.33 -6.78
CA PRO A 312 22.33 36.28 -7.14
C PRO A 312 22.85 37.11 -5.96
N SER A 313 24.16 37.28 -5.90
CA SER A 313 24.86 38.03 -4.86
C SER A 313 24.48 39.51 -4.84
N GLY A 314 24.60 40.14 -3.66
CA GLY A 314 24.39 41.57 -3.45
C GLY A 314 22.92 42.01 -3.28
N VAL A 315 21.96 41.12 -3.52
CA VAL A 315 20.52 41.40 -3.44
C VAL A 315 19.88 40.69 -2.25
N TRP A 316 18.83 41.30 -1.69
CA TRP A 316 18.02 40.69 -0.64
C TRP A 316 16.98 39.74 -1.23
N HIS A 317 17.03 38.49 -0.79
CA HIS A 317 16.09 37.43 -1.14
C HIS A 317 15.20 37.09 0.04
N THR A 318 14.03 36.50 -0.23
CA THR A 318 13.15 35.97 0.81
C THR A 318 13.09 34.46 0.72
N LEU A 319 13.29 33.79 1.85
CA LEU A 319 13.10 32.36 2.00
C LEU A 319 11.91 32.13 2.94
N ARG A 320 11.05 31.19 2.58
CA ARG A 320 9.98 30.68 3.44
C ARG A 320 10.11 29.18 3.55
N TRP A 321 9.84 28.66 4.73
CA TRP A 321 9.80 27.23 4.96
C TRP A 321 8.61 26.84 5.81
N GLU A 322 8.11 25.64 5.55
CA GLU A 322 6.96 25.05 6.23
C GLU A 322 7.36 23.65 6.69
N VAL A 323 7.22 23.43 7.99
CA VAL A 323 7.59 22.18 8.67
C VAL A 323 6.33 21.60 9.28
N GLU A 324 5.97 20.42 8.83
CA GLU A 324 4.69 19.82 9.18
C GLU A 324 4.76 18.29 9.14
N GLY A 325 4.55 17.64 10.30
CA GLY A 325 4.88 16.22 10.44
C GLY A 325 6.33 15.99 10.05
N ASP A 326 6.55 15.00 9.18
CA ASP A 326 7.87 14.67 8.65
C ASP A 326 8.20 15.44 7.36
N ARG A 327 7.36 16.37 6.91
CA ARG A 327 7.60 17.15 5.68
C ARG A 327 8.28 18.47 6.00
N VAL A 328 9.37 18.77 5.28
CA VAL A 328 9.97 20.10 5.22
C VAL A 328 9.90 20.60 3.79
N LEU A 329 9.22 21.74 3.59
CA LEU A 329 9.18 22.45 2.31
C LEU A 329 9.91 23.78 2.48
N VAL A 330 10.85 24.07 1.59
CA VAL A 330 11.56 25.35 1.52
C VAL A 330 11.36 25.94 0.14
N PHE A 331 10.95 27.21 0.07
CA PHE A 331 10.74 27.89 -1.19
C PHE A 331 11.07 29.37 -1.10
N SER A 332 11.33 29.97 -2.25
CA SER A 332 11.48 31.40 -2.41
C SER A 332 10.45 31.91 -3.42
N SER A 333 9.80 33.04 -3.13
CA SER A 333 8.96 33.73 -4.11
C SER A 333 9.77 34.65 -5.04
N THR A 334 11.01 34.96 -4.66
CA THR A 334 11.90 35.88 -5.40
C THR A 334 12.85 35.15 -6.35
N ALA A 335 12.96 33.83 -6.22
CA ALA A 335 13.72 32.96 -7.11
C ALA A 335 12.87 31.73 -7.47
N SER A 336 13.12 31.09 -8.61
CA SER A 336 12.50 29.80 -8.96
C SER A 336 13.08 28.65 -8.14
N PHE A 337 12.95 28.73 -6.81
CA PHE A 337 13.51 27.79 -5.86
C PHE A 337 12.39 27.18 -5.02
N SER A 338 12.26 25.85 -5.09
CA SER A 338 11.36 25.07 -4.25
C SER A 338 11.93 23.67 -4.06
N GLN A 339 12.15 23.28 -2.81
CA GLN A 339 12.65 21.95 -2.44
C GLN A 339 11.80 21.36 -1.32
N ALA A 340 11.47 20.08 -1.42
CA ALA A 340 10.78 19.33 -0.38
C ALA A 340 11.63 18.13 0.03
N LYS A 341 11.79 17.91 1.34
CA LYS A 341 12.51 16.77 1.91
C LYS A 341 11.71 16.16 3.06
N GLU A 342 11.94 14.88 3.31
CA GLU A 342 11.53 14.23 4.56
C GLU A 342 12.49 14.66 5.67
N ALA A 343 11.93 15.00 6.83
CA ALA A 343 12.66 15.48 7.99
C ALA A 343 13.49 14.36 8.61
N ALA A 344 14.76 14.63 8.88
CA ALA A 344 15.62 13.71 9.62
C ALA A 344 15.16 13.49 11.08
N ASN A 345 14.50 14.50 11.68
CA ASN A 345 14.05 14.46 13.07
C ASN A 345 12.60 14.97 13.20
N SER A 346 11.88 14.46 14.20
CA SER A 346 10.48 14.82 14.49
C SER A 346 10.30 16.16 15.22
N ALA A 347 11.38 16.66 15.83
CA ALA A 347 11.52 17.95 16.50
C ALA A 347 12.91 18.52 16.16
N GLY A 348 13.10 19.83 16.28
CA GLY A 348 14.42 20.42 16.17
C GLY A 348 14.41 21.87 15.70
N SER A 349 15.54 22.51 15.98
CA SER A 349 15.78 23.92 15.72
C SER A 349 15.99 24.22 14.23
N ILE A 350 16.22 25.49 13.92
CA ILE A 350 16.76 25.95 12.64
C ILE A 350 18.21 26.40 12.83
N GLY A 351 18.98 26.37 11.76
CA GLY A 351 20.36 26.82 11.78
C GLY A 351 20.88 27.25 10.42
N PHE A 352 22.05 27.85 10.44
CA PHE A 352 22.77 28.27 9.24
C PHE A 352 24.18 27.72 9.29
N TRP A 353 24.66 27.16 8.18
CA TRP A 353 26.05 26.76 8.03
C TRP A 353 26.61 27.39 6.76
N LEU A 354 27.58 28.29 6.89
CA LEU A 354 28.16 28.98 5.74
C LEU A 354 29.08 28.06 4.95
N TYR A 355 29.10 28.26 3.62
CA TYR A 355 30.16 27.71 2.78
C TYR A 355 31.45 28.51 2.96
N ASP A 356 32.59 27.86 2.75
CA ASP A 356 33.91 28.47 2.87
C ASP A 356 34.01 29.78 2.07
N ASN A 357 34.67 30.77 2.65
CA ASN A 357 34.86 32.11 2.06
C ASN A 357 33.56 32.86 1.72
N SER A 358 32.43 32.48 2.33
CA SER A 358 31.16 33.17 2.14
C SER A 358 30.91 34.22 3.19
N VAL A 359 30.25 35.30 2.79
CA VAL A 359 29.72 36.33 3.70
C VAL A 359 28.24 36.47 3.41
N VAL A 360 27.40 36.27 4.43
CA VAL A 360 25.95 36.26 4.30
C VAL A 360 25.33 37.11 5.40
N GLU A 361 24.35 37.92 5.01
CA GLU A 361 23.54 38.69 5.95
C GLU A 361 22.15 38.07 6.06
N PHE A 362 21.61 38.01 7.28
CA PHE A 362 20.27 37.52 7.59
C PHE A 362 19.49 38.58 8.38
N ARG A 363 18.22 38.77 8.06
CA ARG A 363 17.31 39.65 8.81
C ARG A 363 15.87 39.18 8.70
N ASP A 364 15.00 39.79 9.49
CA ASP A 364 13.56 39.52 9.49
C ASP A 364 13.27 38.00 9.63
N ILE A 365 14.06 37.30 10.46
CA ILE A 365 13.86 35.89 10.76
C ILE A 365 12.70 35.79 11.73
N GLU A 366 11.57 35.28 11.24
CA GLU A 366 10.34 35.16 11.99
C GLU A 366 9.80 33.74 11.91
N LEU A 367 9.24 33.27 13.02
CA LEU A 367 8.67 31.93 13.17
C LEU A 367 7.23 32.02 13.69
N LYS A 368 6.35 31.20 13.12
CA LYS A 368 5.08 30.80 13.71
C LYS A 368 5.25 29.37 14.19
N VAL A 369 5.17 29.15 15.50
CA VAL A 369 5.31 27.83 16.12
C VAL A 369 3.94 27.38 16.59
N ALA A 370 3.54 26.18 16.20
CA ALA A 370 2.35 25.55 16.76
C ALA A 370 2.77 24.88 18.06
N GLU A 371 2.51 25.55 19.18
CA GLU A 371 2.50 24.88 20.48
C GLU A 371 1.34 23.88 20.43
N LEU A 372 1.64 22.59 20.59
CA LEU A 372 0.60 21.61 20.89
C LEU A 372 0.14 21.95 22.31
N GLU A 373 -0.88 22.80 22.44
CA GLU A 373 -1.68 22.82 23.66
C GLU A 373 -1.99 21.36 23.97
N GLY A 374 -1.60 20.93 25.17
CA GLY A 374 -1.69 19.55 25.60
C GLY A 374 -3.05 18.97 25.25
N GLU A 375 -3.05 17.78 24.67
CA GLU A 375 -4.18 16.90 24.86
C GLU A 375 -4.27 16.71 26.38
N GLU A 376 -5.15 17.47 27.04
CA GLU A 376 -5.63 17.15 28.37
C GLU A 376 -6.13 15.72 28.27
N VAL A 377 -5.35 14.82 28.88
CA VAL A 377 -5.81 13.50 29.24
C VAL A 377 -7.00 13.76 30.14
N GLU A 378 -8.22 13.55 29.64
CA GLU A 378 -9.39 13.26 30.47
C GLU A 378 -9.05 11.97 31.24
N SER A 379 -8.27 12.11 32.31
CA SER A 379 -8.19 11.11 33.35
C SER A 379 -9.52 11.19 34.07
N GLY A 380 -10.45 10.34 33.64
CA GLY A 380 -11.65 10.01 34.38
C GLY A 380 -11.26 9.46 35.75
N GLY A 381 -11.03 10.35 36.70
CA GLY A 381 -11.04 10.09 38.12
C GLY A 381 -12.48 10.06 38.58
N GLY A 382 -13.17 8.96 38.28
CA GLY A 382 -14.38 8.60 38.99
C GLY A 382 -14.00 8.35 40.45
N GLU A 383 -14.21 9.33 41.32
CA GLU A 383 -14.46 9.08 42.72
C GLU A 383 -15.72 8.23 42.82
N SER A 384 -15.56 6.91 42.93
CA SER A 384 -16.56 6.05 43.53
C SER A 384 -16.13 5.77 44.96
N SER A 385 -16.84 6.41 45.88
CA SER A 385 -16.96 6.06 47.29
C SER A 385 -17.27 4.58 47.52
N GLN A 386 -17.08 4.12 48.77
CA GLN A 386 -17.44 2.83 49.40
C GLN A 386 -16.32 1.78 49.29
N LYS A 387 -15.75 1.23 50.38
CA LYS A 387 -16.16 1.00 51.76
C LYS A 387 -14.92 0.91 52.66
#